data_AF-A0A8C5RHY4-F1
#
_entry.id   AF-A0A8C5RHY4-F1
#
_cell.length_a   1.000
_cell.length_b   1.000
_cell.length_c   1.000
_cell.angle_alpha   90.00
_cell.angle_beta   90.00
_cell.angle_gamma   90.00
#
_symmetry.space_group_name_H-M   'P 1'
#
loop_
_entity.id
_entity.type
_entity.pdbx_description
1 polymer ?
#
loop_
_entity_poly.entity_id
_entity_poly.type
_entity_poly.pdbx_seq_one_letter_code
_entity_poly.pdbx_strand_id
1 'polypeptide(L)'
;MLEFNLVHEKMILFSPKATQVKALIDHFIMELKKDSQYMVAIKNHITNVGNLLSFHKGDIICLQPMEGLEPGEKPEQGKNFSRNVMQQ
;
A
#
# COMPACT_ATOMS: atom_id res chain seq x y z
N MET A 1 -22.79 -2.09 16.57
CA MET A 1 -22.20 -0.79 16.14
C MET A 1 -21.01 -1.11 15.27
N LEU A 2 -20.84 -0.39 14.17
CA LEU A 2 -19.70 -0.48 13.28
C LEU A 2 -19.09 0.91 13.12
N GLU A 3 -17.77 0.99 13.13
CA GLU A 3 -17.02 2.23 13.09
C GLU A 3 -15.96 2.15 11.98
N PHE A 4 -15.92 3.15 11.12
CA PHE A 4 -14.92 3.30 10.07
C PHE A 4 -14.25 4.66 10.16
N ASN A 5 -12.93 4.67 9.99
CA ASN A 5 -12.17 5.88 9.74
C ASN A 5 -12.00 6.00 8.23
N LEU A 6 -12.73 6.93 7.62
CA LEU A 6 -12.56 7.32 6.23
C LEU A 6 -11.46 8.40 6.15
N VAL A 7 -11.05 8.76 4.94
CA VAL A 7 -9.92 9.68 4.72
C VAL A 7 -10.14 11.04 5.40
N HIS A 8 -11.38 11.52 5.47
CA HIS A 8 -11.71 12.86 5.98
C HIS A 8 -12.69 12.86 7.15
N GLU A 9 -13.25 11.70 7.49
CA GLU A 9 -14.32 11.63 8.49
C GLU A 9 -14.38 10.27 9.16
N LYS A 10 -15.08 10.25 10.29
CA LYS A 10 -15.38 9.02 11.03
C LYS A 10 -16.85 8.67 10.80
N MET A 11 -17.11 7.49 10.27
CA MET A 11 -18.46 6.97 10.07
C MET A 11 -18.81 6.00 11.21
N ILE A 12 -19.99 6.18 11.81
CA ILE A 12 -20.55 5.26 12.82
C ILE A 12 -21.89 4.73 12.31
N LEU A 13 -22.04 3.41 12.24
CA LEU A 13 -23.24 2.73 11.77
C LEU A 13 -23.85 1.87 12.89
N PHE A 14 -25.12 2.12 13.20
CA PHE A 14 -25.93 1.28 14.08
C PHE A 14 -26.87 0.42 13.25
N SER A 15 -26.58 -0.88 13.18
CA SER A 15 -27.38 -1.86 12.44
C SER A 15 -27.29 -3.23 13.11
N PRO A 16 -28.37 -4.03 13.13
CA PRO A 16 -28.32 -5.44 13.52
C PRO A 16 -27.37 -6.27 12.63
N LYS A 17 -27.07 -5.79 11.43
CA LYS A 17 -26.16 -6.45 10.48
C LYS A 17 -24.73 -5.89 10.48
N ALA A 18 -24.39 -5.06 11.46
CA ALA A 18 -23.08 -4.39 11.56
C ALA A 18 -21.90 -5.37 11.43
N THR A 19 -21.95 -6.52 12.11
CA THR A 19 -20.88 -7.52 12.05
C THR A 19 -20.72 -8.12 10.66
N GLN A 20 -21.83 -8.42 9.97
CA GLN A 20 -21.81 -9.00 8.62
C GLN A 20 -21.30 -7.99 7.59
N VAL A 21 -21.72 -6.73 7.71
CA VAL A 21 -21.22 -5.64 6.85
C VAL A 21 -19.72 -5.46 7.04
N LYS A 22 -19.23 -5.48 8.28
CA LYS A 22 -17.80 -5.42 8.57
C LYS A 22 -17.03 -6.57 7.91
N ALA A 23 -17.51 -7.80 8.10
CA ALA A 23 -16.86 -8.98 7.52
C ALA A 23 -16.79 -8.92 5.99
N LEU A 24 -17.86 -8.43 5.34
CA LEU A 24 -17.87 -8.24 3.89
C LEU A 24 -16.81 -7.22 3.44
N ILE A 25 -16.76 -6.05 4.09
CA ILE A 25 -15.80 -4.99 3.77
C ILE A 25 -14.36 -5.45 4.03
N ASP A 26 -14.10 -6.09 5.17
CA ASP A 26 -12.78 -6.63 5.51
C ASP A 26 -12.32 -7.64 4.44
N HIS A 27 -13.21 -8.52 3.98
CA HIS A 27 -12.91 -9.49 2.94
C HIS A 27 -12.56 -8.81 1.61
N PHE A 28 -13.34 -7.82 1.17
CA PHE A 28 -13.04 -7.08 -0.06
C PHE A 28 -11.71 -6.33 0.02
N ILE A 29 -11.41 -5.68 1.15
CA ILE A 29 -10.14 -4.99 1.35
C ILE A 29 -8.98 -5.98 1.29
N MET A 30 -9.12 -7.14 1.93
CA MET A 30 -8.10 -8.19 1.90
C MET A 30 -7.82 -8.67 0.48
N GLU A 31 -8.86 -8.96 -0.32
CA GLU A 31 -8.68 -9.40 -1.70
C GLU A 31 -8.06 -8.30 -2.59
N LEU A 32 -8.48 -7.04 -2.42
CA LEU A 32 -7.87 -5.91 -3.14
C LEU A 32 -6.39 -5.74 -2.80
N LYS A 33 -5.98 -6.02 -1.56
CA LYS A 33 -4.58 -5.90 -1.10
C LYS A 33 -3.72 -7.12 -1.40
N LYS A 34 -4.31 -8.27 -1.74
CA LYS A 34 -3.53 -9.51 -1.86
C LYS A 34 -2.44 -9.41 -2.93
N ASP A 35 -2.78 -8.81 -4.07
CA ASP A 35 -1.91 -8.73 -5.26
C ASP A 35 -1.86 -7.30 -5.86
N SER A 36 -2.16 -6.27 -5.07
CA SER A 36 -2.11 -4.88 -5.55
C SER A 36 -0.69 -4.50 -5.95
N GLN A 37 -0.55 -3.94 -7.15
CA GLN A 37 0.69 -3.34 -7.61
C GLN A 37 0.83 -1.89 -7.14
N TYR A 38 -0.11 -1.36 -6.36
CA TYR A 38 -0.06 -0.01 -5.85
C TYR A 38 0.34 0.01 -4.38
N MET A 39 1.27 0.89 -4.03
CA MET A 39 1.67 1.19 -2.67
C MET A 39 1.54 2.68 -2.39
N VAL A 40 1.37 3.04 -1.12
CA VAL A 40 1.42 4.41 -0.63
C VAL A 40 2.72 4.61 0.15
N ALA A 41 3.47 5.66 -0.17
CA ALA A 41 4.66 6.03 0.59
C ALA A 41 4.28 6.53 1.99
N ILE A 42 4.88 5.93 3.03
CA ILE A 42 4.65 6.32 4.43
C ILE A 42 5.69 7.32 4.95
N LYS A 43 6.77 7.53 4.17
CA LYS A 43 7.89 8.44 4.46
C LYS A 43 8.39 9.05 3.15
N ASN A 44 9.10 10.16 3.25
CA ASN A 44 9.81 10.73 2.11
C ASN A 44 11.06 9.90 1.80
N HIS A 45 11.39 9.79 0.52
CA HIS A 45 12.67 9.31 0.03
C HIS A 45 13.14 10.24 -1.09
N ILE A 46 14.19 11.02 -0.84
CA ILE A 46 14.74 11.96 -1.81
C ILE A 46 16.19 11.56 -2.06
N THR A 47 16.56 11.35 -3.32
CA THR A 47 17.88 10.87 -3.74
C THR A 47 18.33 11.56 -5.03
N ASN A 48 19.64 11.75 -5.16
CA ASN A 48 20.28 12.29 -6.36
C ASN A 48 20.80 11.17 -7.29
N VAL A 49 20.59 9.90 -6.94
CA VAL A 49 21.02 8.76 -7.75
C VAL A 49 19.97 8.50 -8.83
N GLY A 50 20.36 8.64 -10.11
CA GLY A 50 19.42 8.68 -11.24
C GLY A 50 18.60 7.41 -11.50
N ASN A 51 18.97 6.26 -10.93
CA ASN A 51 18.24 5.00 -11.06
C ASN A 51 17.32 4.69 -9.87
N LEU A 52 17.26 5.56 -8.85
CA LEU A 52 16.41 5.40 -7.68
C LEU A 52 15.24 6.38 -7.72
N LEU A 53 14.03 5.86 -7.46
CA LEU A 53 12.82 6.68 -7.41
C LEU A 53 12.83 7.58 -6.17
N SER A 54 12.67 8.89 -6.38
CA SER A 54 12.35 9.84 -5.32
C SER A 54 10.83 9.99 -5.17
N PHE A 55 10.33 10.04 -3.94
CA PHE A 55 8.90 10.19 -3.63
C PHE A 55 8.69 10.86 -2.27
N HIS A 56 7.52 11.46 -2.10
CA HIS A 56 7.06 12.06 -0.85
C HIS A 56 6.07 11.14 -0.13
N LYS A 57 5.96 11.31 1.19
CA LYS A 57 4.92 10.67 1.99
C LYS A 57 3.54 11.00 1.41
N GLY A 58 2.75 9.97 1.16
CA GLY A 58 1.42 10.07 0.57
C GLY A 58 1.38 9.79 -0.93
N ASP A 59 2.52 9.77 -1.62
CA ASP A 59 2.57 9.42 -3.04
C ASP A 59 2.07 7.99 -3.26
N ILE A 60 1.26 7.79 -4.30
CA ILE A 60 0.85 6.48 -4.79
C ILE A 60 1.87 6.01 -5.82
N ILE A 61 2.45 4.85 -5.57
CA ILE A 61 3.55 4.27 -6.33
C ILE A 61 3.05 2.98 -6.96
N CYS A 62 3.18 2.88 -8.29
CA CYS A 62 2.91 1.66 -9.02
C CYS A 62 4.19 0.82 -9.11
N LEU A 63 4.13 -0.39 -8.57
CA LEU A 63 5.16 -1.42 -8.72
C LEU A 63 5.07 -1.96 -10.14
N GLN A 64 6.09 -1.67 -10.94
CA GLN A 64 6.24 -2.29 -12.24
C GLN A 64 7.03 -3.60 -12.08
N PRO A 65 6.63 -4.68 -12.78
CA PRO A 65 7.48 -5.85 -12.92
C PRO A 65 8.86 -5.42 -13.41
N MET A 66 9.92 -5.90 -12.76
CA MET A 66 11.28 -5.76 -13.28
C MET A 66 11.44 -6.69 -14.50
N GLU A 67 10.89 -6.31 -15.64
CA GLU A 67 11.18 -6.97 -16.91
C GLU A 67 12.46 -6.35 -17.49
N GLY A 68 13.55 -7.14 -17.49
CA GLY A 68 14.79 -6.78 -18.18
C GLY A 68 16.02 -6.44 -17.33
N LEU A 69 16.13 -6.92 -16.08
CA LEU A 69 17.42 -6.85 -15.37
C LEU A 69 18.24 -8.11 -15.58
N GLU A 70 19.49 -7.87 -15.97
CA GLU A 70 20.52 -8.89 -16.15
C GLU A 70 20.69 -9.73 -14.87
N PRO A 71 20.86 -11.06 -15.00
CA PRO A 71 21.03 -11.95 -13.87
C PRO A 71 22.34 -11.62 -13.13
N GLY A 72 22.25 -10.79 -12.09
CA GLY A 72 23.40 -10.33 -11.30
C GLY A 72 23.08 -9.14 -10.38
N GLU A 73 22.07 -8.35 -10.71
CA GLU A 73 21.58 -7.30 -9.81
C GLU A 73 20.72 -7.91 -8.71
N LYS A 74 21.32 -8.17 -7.55
CA LYS A 74 20.59 -8.66 -6.39
C LYS A 74 19.57 -7.60 -5.92
N PRO A 75 18.25 -7.83 -6.00
CA PRO A 75 17.26 -6.87 -5.54
C PRO A 75 17.07 -6.92 -4.01
N GLU A 76 18.08 -7.42 -3.28
CA GLU A 76 18.04 -7.64 -1.82
C GLU A 76 17.81 -6.31 -1.07
N GLN A 77 18.20 -5.16 -1.64
CA GLN A 77 17.89 -3.85 -1.09
C GLN A 77 16.47 -3.35 -1.45
N GLY A 78 15.99 -3.60 -2.67
CA GLY A 78 14.67 -3.11 -3.13
C GLY A 78 13.50 -3.69 -2.34
N LYS A 79 13.51 -5.00 -2.08
CA LYS A 79 12.42 -5.67 -1.34
C LYS A 79 12.38 -5.32 0.16
N ASN A 80 13.53 -4.98 0.75
CA ASN A 80 13.63 -4.54 2.14
C ASN A 80 13.34 -3.04 2.28
N PHE A 81 13.67 -2.24 1.26
CA PHE A 81 13.36 -0.82 1.22
C PHE A 81 11.85 -0.59 1.13
N SER A 82 11.15 -1.21 0.17
CA SER A 82 9.69 -1.06 0.00
C SER A 82 8.89 -1.41 1.27
N ARG A 83 9.31 -2.43 2.04
CA ARG A 83 8.61 -2.83 3.28
C ARG A 83 8.73 -1.83 4.43
N ASN A 84 9.76 -0.99 4.45
CA ASN A 84 10.01 -0.05 5.57
C ASN A 84 9.51 1.38 5.30
N VAL A 85 9.13 1.67 4.05
CA VAL A 85 8.76 3.02 3.62
C VAL A 85 7.49 3.08 2.77
N MET A 86 6.87 1.94 2.46
CA MET A 86 5.61 1.88 1.71
C MET A 86 4.63 0.89 2.34
N GLN A 87 3.33 1.14 2.18
CA GLN A 87 2.24 0.26 2.62
C GLN A 87 1.20 0.06 1.50
N GLN A 88 0.50 -1.06 1.52
CA GLN A 88 -0.70 -1.30 0.70
C GLN A 88 -1.97 -0.86 1.43
#